data_AF-A0A2E7HQ20-F1
#
_entry.id   AF-A0A2E7HQ20-F1
#
_cell.length_a   1.000
_cell.length_b   1.000
_cell.length_c   1.000
_cell.angle_alpha   90.00
_cell.angle_beta   90.00
_cell.angle_gamma   90.00
#
_symmetry.space_group_name_H-M   'P 1'
#
loop_
_entity.id
_entity.type
_entity.pdbx_description
1 polymer ?
#
loop_
_entity_poly.entity_id
_entity_poly.type
_entity_poly.pdbx_seq_one_letter_code
_entity_poly.pdbx_strand_id
1 'polypeptide(L)'
;MGDSFHSSAKAIVTRGHGIASGKTSDSRFPEGTLALQVPVFRDLGLDLRDFFSGTLNLSIHPYSCRLGVPDHSFPQVKWTDSIPPENFSFYRCRIRLLGETDFVGALVYWPHPSTKPEFHQDPHVLEVLAPRIPGADYGKKMEVTADSNTLEFSL
;
A
#
# COMPACT_ATOMS: atom_id res chain seq x y z
N MET A 1 -4.53 5.29 24.59
CA MET A 1 -5.30 4.24 23.90
C MET A 1 -4.34 3.56 22.95
N GLY A 2 -3.96 2.31 23.24
CA GLY A 2 -3.01 1.59 22.39
C GLY A 2 -3.74 1.07 21.17
N ASP A 3 -3.30 1.47 19.98
CA ASP A 3 -3.72 0.86 18.72
C ASP A 3 -3.54 -0.66 18.86
N SER A 4 -4.64 -1.40 18.84
CA SER A 4 -4.60 -2.83 19.09
C SER A 4 -4.65 -3.57 17.75
N PHE A 5 -3.45 -3.89 17.26
CA PHE A 5 -3.24 -4.64 16.01
C PHE A 5 -3.53 -6.13 16.24
N HIS A 6 -4.81 -6.52 16.16
CA HIS A 6 -5.26 -7.89 16.44
C HIS A 6 -5.38 -8.79 15.22
N SER A 7 -5.32 -8.24 14.00
CA SER A 7 -5.31 -9.04 12.77
C SER A 7 -3.90 -9.16 12.22
N SER A 8 -3.51 -10.36 11.76
CA SER A 8 -2.17 -10.59 11.21
C SER A 8 -2.16 -11.59 10.06
N ALA A 9 -1.22 -11.41 9.12
CA ALA A 9 -0.94 -12.33 8.04
C ALA A 9 0.57 -12.50 7.82
N LYS A 10 0.97 -13.72 7.45
CA LYS A 10 2.29 -13.95 6.86
C LYS A 10 2.24 -13.54 5.40
N ALA A 11 3.29 -12.89 4.94
CA ALA A 11 3.41 -12.43 3.57
C ALA A 11 4.76 -12.74 2.96
N ILE A 12 4.84 -12.68 1.63
CA ILE A 12 6.07 -12.77 0.86
C ILE A 12 6.21 -11.52 0.01
N VAL A 13 7.37 -10.87 0.05
CA VAL A 13 7.70 -9.76 -0.83
C VAL A 13 7.70 -10.26 -2.27
N THR A 14 6.82 -9.71 -3.10
CA THR A 14 6.64 -10.11 -4.50
C THR A 14 6.88 -8.94 -5.45
N ARG A 15 6.94 -9.24 -6.75
CA ARG A 15 7.05 -8.22 -7.80
C ARG A 15 5.67 -7.61 -8.06
N GLY A 16 5.59 -6.28 -8.05
CA GLY A 16 4.46 -5.54 -8.61
C GLY A 16 4.74 -5.08 -10.04
N HIS A 17 3.82 -4.32 -10.61
CA HIS A 17 3.94 -3.77 -11.97
C HIS A 17 5.00 -2.66 -12.11
N GLY A 18 5.46 -2.08 -11.00
CA GLY A 18 6.51 -1.05 -10.99
C GLY A 18 6.03 0.36 -11.38
N ILE A 19 4.74 0.54 -11.68
CA ILE A 19 4.14 1.82 -12.10
C ILE A 19 4.25 2.87 -10.97
N ALA A 20 3.95 2.47 -9.74
CA ALA A 20 4.06 3.34 -8.55
C ALA A 20 5.47 3.91 -8.38
N SER A 21 6.50 3.10 -8.64
CA SER A 21 7.91 3.43 -8.45
C SER A 21 8.64 3.93 -9.70
N GLY A 22 7.93 4.18 -10.81
CA GLY A 22 8.56 4.66 -12.05
C GLY A 22 9.48 3.65 -12.73
N LYS A 23 9.29 2.35 -12.48
CA LYS A 23 10.10 1.26 -13.08
C LYS A 23 9.55 0.78 -14.43
N THR A 24 8.59 1.50 -14.99
CA THR A 24 7.99 1.22 -16.29
C THR A 24 8.39 2.30 -17.29
N SER A 25 8.22 2.04 -18.58
CA SER A 25 8.44 3.01 -19.65
C SER A 25 7.21 3.90 -19.90
N ASP A 26 6.35 4.11 -18.90
CA ASP A 26 5.15 4.94 -19.07
C ASP A 26 5.55 6.42 -19.05
N SER A 27 5.66 7.01 -20.24
CA SER A 27 6.04 8.41 -20.43
C SER A 27 5.15 9.44 -19.72
N ARG A 28 3.93 9.05 -19.32
CA ARG A 28 3.03 9.91 -18.55
C ARG A 28 3.53 10.12 -17.12
N PHE A 29 4.23 9.13 -16.56
CA PHE A 29 4.63 9.05 -15.16
C PHE A 29 6.10 8.62 -15.02
N PRO A 30 7.07 9.41 -15.50
CA PRO A 30 8.49 9.00 -15.57
C PRO A 30 9.11 8.65 -14.21
N GLU A 31 8.73 9.39 -13.15
CA GLU A 31 9.18 9.13 -11.78
C GLU A 31 8.20 8.24 -10.98
N GLY A 32 7.21 7.68 -11.67
CA GLY A 32 6.13 6.88 -11.08
C GLY A 32 4.94 7.69 -10.61
N THR A 33 3.82 7.00 -10.36
CA THR A 33 2.56 7.66 -9.95
C THR A 33 2.65 8.22 -8.53
N LEU A 34 3.37 7.55 -7.63
CA LEU A 34 3.50 7.99 -6.23
C LEU A 34 4.20 9.36 -6.14
N ALA A 35 5.18 9.62 -6.99
CA ALA A 35 5.88 10.91 -7.02
C ALA A 35 4.92 12.09 -7.29
N LEU A 36 3.90 11.89 -8.14
CA LEU A 36 2.87 12.88 -8.44
C LEU A 36 1.76 12.93 -7.39
N GLN A 37 1.43 11.79 -6.79
CA GLN A 37 0.33 11.67 -5.83
C GLN A 37 0.69 12.15 -4.42
N VAL A 38 1.93 11.93 -3.95
CA VAL A 38 2.40 12.32 -2.60
C VAL A 38 2.14 13.78 -2.25
N PRO A 39 2.48 14.79 -3.09
CA PRO A 39 2.19 16.18 -2.75
C PRO A 39 0.68 16.44 -2.63
N VAL A 40 -0.15 15.79 -3.45
CA VAL A 40 -1.62 15.93 -3.39
C VAL A 40 -2.17 15.32 -2.11
N PHE A 41 -1.73 14.13 -1.71
CA PHE A 41 -2.16 13.50 -0.46
C PHE A 41 -1.75 14.32 0.77
N ARG A 42 -0.56 14.93 0.75
CA ARG A 42 -0.12 15.83 1.82
C ARG A 42 -1.07 17.01 1.98
N ASP A 43 -1.46 17.64 0.88
CA ASP A 43 -2.38 18.78 0.90
C ASP A 43 -3.81 18.37 1.33
N LEU A 44 -4.17 17.10 1.14
CA LEU A 44 -5.40 16.48 1.64
C LEU A 44 -5.30 15.98 3.09
N GLY A 45 -4.15 16.12 3.74
CA GLY A 45 -3.95 15.79 5.16
C GLY A 45 -3.30 14.43 5.45
N LEU A 46 -2.72 13.76 4.46
CA LEU A 46 -1.91 12.55 4.63
C LEU A 46 -0.47 12.79 4.19
N ASP A 47 0.43 12.92 5.17
CA ASP A 47 1.86 13.14 4.91
C ASP A 47 2.62 11.83 4.72
N LEU A 48 3.21 11.65 3.53
CA LEU A 48 3.96 10.46 3.13
C LEU A 48 5.45 10.75 2.86
N ARG A 49 5.97 11.90 3.31
CA ARG A 49 7.36 12.33 3.00
C ARG A 49 8.44 11.33 3.42
N ASP A 50 8.23 10.60 4.51
CA ASP A 50 9.17 9.61 5.03
C ASP A 50 9.02 8.21 4.40
N PHE A 51 8.06 8.05 3.48
CA PHE A 51 7.80 6.80 2.79
C PHE A 51 8.64 6.69 1.52
N PHE A 52 8.99 5.47 1.14
CA PHE A 52 9.62 5.22 -0.14
C PHE A 52 8.66 5.59 -1.28
N SER A 53 9.18 6.21 -2.36
CA SER A 53 8.38 6.58 -3.54
C SER A 53 8.05 5.36 -4.41
N GLY A 54 7.18 4.50 -3.89
CA GLY A 54 6.73 3.27 -4.52
C GLY A 54 6.04 2.34 -3.52
N THR A 55 5.45 1.25 -4.02
CA THR A 55 4.75 0.25 -3.20
C THR A 55 5.64 -0.98 -2.97
N LEU A 56 5.67 -1.46 -1.73
CA LEU A 56 6.12 -2.80 -1.38
C LEU A 56 4.94 -3.76 -1.61
N ASN A 57 5.10 -4.68 -2.56
CA ASN A 57 4.05 -5.63 -2.91
C ASN A 57 4.19 -6.87 -2.03
N LEU A 58 3.18 -7.18 -1.23
CA LEU A 58 3.17 -8.28 -0.28
C LEU A 58 2.09 -9.28 -0.66
N SER A 59 2.49 -10.47 -1.12
CA SER A 59 1.56 -11.57 -1.29
C SER A 59 1.24 -12.18 0.06
N ILE A 60 -0.03 -12.15 0.46
CA ILE A 60 -0.54 -12.73 1.71
C ILE A 60 -1.11 -14.13 1.53
N HIS A 61 -0.96 -14.79 0.38
CA HIS A 61 -1.51 -16.14 0.19
C HIS A 61 -1.02 -17.12 1.28
N PRO A 62 -1.88 -17.97 1.86
CA PRO A 62 -3.28 -18.22 1.48
C PRO A 62 -4.32 -17.32 2.17
N TYR A 63 -3.90 -16.30 2.92
CA TYR A 63 -4.84 -15.38 3.55
C TYR A 63 -5.63 -14.59 2.51
N SER A 64 -6.89 -14.34 2.84
CA SER A 64 -7.74 -13.30 2.26
C SER A 64 -7.68 -12.04 3.14
N CYS A 65 -7.91 -10.89 2.53
CA CYS A 65 -7.98 -9.61 3.23
C CYS A 65 -9.35 -8.96 3.02
N ARG A 66 -10.10 -8.74 4.10
CA ARG A 66 -11.32 -7.95 4.09
C ARG A 66 -11.01 -6.52 4.50
N LEU A 67 -11.34 -5.56 3.62
CA LEU A 67 -11.24 -4.14 3.92
C LEU A 67 -12.40 -3.69 4.81
N GLY A 68 -12.09 -2.94 5.86
CA GLY A 68 -13.04 -2.31 6.77
C GLY A 68 -13.07 -0.80 6.61
N VAL A 69 -13.09 -0.08 7.74
CA VAL A 69 -13.08 1.40 7.73
C VAL A 69 -11.65 1.89 7.44
N PRO A 70 -11.44 2.72 6.40
CA PRO A 70 -10.12 3.27 6.10
C PRO A 70 -9.74 4.37 7.09
N ASP A 71 -8.45 4.47 7.41
CA ASP A 71 -7.89 5.57 8.20
C ASP A 71 -7.90 6.90 7.45
N HIS A 72 -7.71 6.83 6.12
CA HIS A 72 -7.86 7.97 5.22
C HIS A 72 -8.62 7.54 3.96
N SER A 73 -9.56 8.36 3.51
CA SER A 73 -10.30 8.15 2.27
C SER A 73 -10.39 9.47 1.51
N PHE A 74 -9.96 9.46 0.25
CA PHE A 74 -9.94 10.62 -0.62
C PHE A 74 -10.68 10.29 -1.92
N PRO A 75 -11.93 10.75 -2.09
CA PRO A 75 -12.66 10.57 -3.33
C PRO A 75 -12.25 11.62 -4.37
N GLN A 76 -12.33 11.25 -5.66
CA GLN A 76 -12.19 12.15 -6.81
C GLN A 76 -10.88 12.97 -6.82
N VAL A 77 -9.77 12.33 -6.45
CA VAL A 77 -8.46 12.97 -6.42
C VAL A 77 -7.92 13.11 -7.84
N LYS A 78 -7.83 14.35 -8.32
CA LYS A 78 -7.16 14.70 -9.58
C LYS A 78 -5.68 14.97 -9.31
N TRP A 79 -4.85 13.94 -9.50
CA TRP A 79 -3.39 14.02 -9.25
C TRP A 79 -2.55 14.18 -10.52
N THR A 80 -3.16 14.11 -11.70
CA THR A 80 -2.52 14.32 -13.00
C THR A 80 -3.56 14.72 -14.04
N ASP A 81 -3.14 15.46 -15.07
CA ASP A 81 -4.00 15.79 -16.20
C ASP A 81 -4.19 14.63 -17.18
N SER A 82 -3.31 13.62 -17.15
CA SER A 82 -3.28 12.54 -18.14
C SER A 82 -4.37 11.48 -17.97
N ILE A 83 -5.03 11.39 -16.82
CA ILE A 83 -6.11 10.43 -16.55
C ILE A 83 -7.26 11.07 -15.73
N PRO A 84 -8.46 10.45 -15.69
CA PRO A 84 -9.55 10.89 -14.82
C PRO A 84 -9.17 10.84 -13.31
N PRO A 85 -9.89 11.58 -12.44
CA PRO A 85 -9.71 11.48 -11.00
C PRO A 85 -9.93 10.05 -10.47
N GLU A 86 -9.14 9.66 -9.47
CA GLU A 86 -9.22 8.36 -8.80
C GLU A 86 -9.68 8.50 -7.35
N ASN A 87 -10.27 7.46 -6.79
CA ASN A 87 -10.52 7.36 -5.36
C ASN A 87 -9.42 6.55 -4.67
N PHE A 88 -9.01 6.96 -3.47
CA PHE A 88 -7.98 6.30 -2.69
C PHE A 88 -8.43 6.03 -1.26
N SER A 89 -8.13 4.85 -0.75
CA SER A 89 -8.22 4.52 0.67
C SER A 89 -6.86 4.09 1.20
N PHE A 90 -6.58 4.45 2.45
CA PHE A 90 -5.38 4.06 3.17
C PHE A 90 -5.75 3.42 4.49
N TYR A 91 -5.09 2.32 4.82
CA TYR A 91 -5.33 1.56 6.04
C TYR A 91 -4.02 1.40 6.80
N ARG A 92 -3.99 1.82 8.06
CA ARG A 92 -2.81 1.70 8.91
C ARG A 92 -2.52 0.24 9.18
N CYS A 93 -1.27 -0.11 8.94
CA CYS A 93 -0.74 -1.40 9.30
C CYS A 93 0.65 -1.23 9.90
N ARG A 94 1.19 -2.33 10.38
CA ARG A 94 2.60 -2.45 10.69
C ARG A 94 3.16 -3.67 10.00
N ILE A 95 4.40 -3.58 9.56
CA ILE A 95 5.08 -4.67 8.89
C ILE A 95 6.45 -4.93 9.50
N ARG A 96 6.91 -6.17 9.42
CA ARG A 96 8.28 -6.54 9.78
C ARG A 96 8.79 -7.67 8.91
N LEU A 97 10.11 -7.78 8.78
CA LEU A 97 10.73 -8.99 8.26
C LEU A 97 10.53 -10.13 9.27
N LEU A 98 10.25 -11.34 8.76
CA LEU A 98 10.06 -12.49 9.62
C LEU A 98 11.37 -12.85 10.34
N GLY A 99 11.35 -12.82 11.66
CA GLY A 99 12.53 -13.05 12.52
C GLY A 99 13.09 -11.77 13.15
N GLU A 100 12.69 -10.59 12.65
CA GLU A 100 13.00 -9.31 13.31
C GLU A 100 12.01 -9.03 14.44
N THR A 101 12.44 -8.25 15.45
CA THR A 101 11.58 -7.88 16.58
C THR A 101 10.68 -6.71 16.25
N ASP A 102 11.22 -5.72 15.53
CA ASP A 102 10.62 -4.40 15.45
C ASP A 102 9.69 -4.28 14.24
N PHE A 103 8.52 -3.68 14.51
CA PHE A 103 7.53 -3.35 13.50
C PHE A 103 7.73 -1.92 13.00
N VAL A 104 7.63 -1.76 11.68
CA VAL A 104 7.63 -0.46 11.01
C VAL A 104 6.19 -0.04 10.72
N GLY A 105 5.86 1.21 11.02
CA GLY A 105 4.58 1.81 10.65
C GLY A 105 4.44 1.92 9.14
N ALA A 106 3.30 1.48 8.61
CA ALA A 106 3.05 1.39 7.18
C ALA A 106 1.57 1.65 6.86
N LEU A 107 1.26 1.74 5.57
CA LEU A 107 -0.10 1.91 5.07
C LEU A 107 -0.35 0.92 3.94
N VAL A 108 -1.46 0.17 3.99
CA VAL A 108 -2.00 -0.42 2.77
C VAL A 108 -2.56 0.72 1.93
N TYR A 109 -2.02 0.90 0.72
CA TYR A 109 -2.44 1.86 -0.28
C TYR A 109 -3.41 1.18 -1.24
N TRP A 110 -4.64 1.70 -1.31
CA TRP A 110 -5.71 1.10 -2.09
C TRP A 110 -6.34 2.11 -3.05
N PRO A 111 -5.86 2.20 -4.31
CA PRO A 111 -6.59 2.86 -5.37
C PRO A 111 -7.86 2.05 -5.72
N HIS A 112 -9.01 2.71 -5.79
CA HIS A 112 -10.28 2.01 -5.98
C HIS A 112 -10.40 1.48 -7.43
N PRO A 113 -10.68 0.16 -7.64
CA PRO A 113 -10.88 -0.39 -8.97
C PRO A 113 -12.01 0.29 -9.77
N SER A 114 -13.02 0.83 -9.08
CA SER A 114 -14.15 1.54 -9.69
C SER A 114 -13.74 2.80 -10.48
N THR A 115 -12.62 3.42 -10.11
CA THR A 115 -12.03 4.56 -10.83
C THR A 115 -10.79 4.18 -11.64
N LYS A 116 -10.42 2.89 -11.66
CA LYS A 116 -9.23 2.36 -12.31
C LYS A 116 -9.49 1.00 -12.97
N PRO A 117 -10.47 0.90 -13.89
CA PRO A 117 -10.95 -0.38 -14.41
C PRO A 117 -9.91 -1.16 -15.22
N GLU A 118 -8.87 -0.49 -15.74
CA GLU A 118 -7.79 -1.15 -16.47
C GLU A 118 -6.78 -1.85 -15.56
N PHE A 119 -6.81 -1.55 -14.25
CA PHE A 119 -5.87 -2.10 -13.28
C PHE A 119 -6.52 -3.24 -12.49
N HIS A 120 -6.08 -4.46 -12.80
CA HIS A 120 -6.49 -5.65 -12.07
C HIS A 120 -5.36 -6.06 -11.12
N GLN A 121 -5.61 -5.89 -9.83
CA GLN A 121 -4.69 -6.34 -8.77
C GLN A 121 -5.09 -7.75 -8.32
N ASP A 122 -4.09 -8.60 -8.09
CA ASP A 122 -4.31 -9.89 -7.43
C ASP A 122 -4.88 -9.64 -6.02
N PRO A 123 -6.04 -10.22 -5.67
CA PRO A 123 -6.69 -9.99 -4.36
C PRO A 123 -5.85 -10.45 -3.17
N HIS A 124 -4.82 -11.28 -3.39
CA HIS A 124 -3.87 -11.71 -2.36
C HIS A 124 -2.61 -10.84 -2.30
N VAL A 125 -2.48 -9.79 -3.11
CA VAL A 125 -1.32 -8.89 -3.07
C VAL A 125 -1.73 -7.55 -2.49
N LEU A 126 -1.17 -7.21 -1.33
CA LEU A 126 -1.29 -5.87 -0.75
C LEU A 126 -0.21 -4.96 -1.35
N GLU A 127 -0.61 -3.77 -1.76
CA GLU A 127 0.31 -2.68 -2.04
C GLU A 127 0.53 -1.87 -0.75
N VAL A 128 1.76 -1.91 -0.23
CA VAL A 128 2.08 -1.28 1.06
C VAL A 128 3.05 -0.12 0.84
N LEU A 129 2.67 1.05 1.34
CA LEU A 129 3.60 2.16 1.51
C LEU A 129 4.29 1.98 2.86
N ALA A 130 5.62 2.04 2.86
CA ALA A 130 6.42 2.09 4.08
C ALA A 130 7.67 2.94 3.86
N PRO A 131 8.36 3.39 4.92
CA PRO A 131 9.75 3.79 4.85
C PRO A 131 10.61 2.69 4.21
N ARG A 132 11.83 3.02 3.77
CA ARG A 132 12.73 2.01 3.22
C ARG A 132 13.06 0.95 4.27
N ILE A 133 12.77 -0.31 3.97
CA ILE A 133 13.06 -1.46 4.84
C ILE A 133 14.30 -2.19 4.29
N PRO A 134 15.46 -2.11 4.97
CA PRO A 134 16.64 -2.87 4.60
C PRO A 134 16.36 -4.38 4.59
N GLY A 135 16.78 -5.08 3.55
CA GLY A 135 16.63 -6.54 3.44
C GLY A 135 15.24 -7.03 3.03
N ALA A 136 14.29 -6.13 2.69
CA ALA A 136 12.99 -6.47 2.11
C ALA A 136 13.09 -6.80 0.60
N ASP A 137 13.97 -7.74 0.26
CA ASP A 137 14.16 -8.22 -1.12
C ASP A 137 13.03 -9.19 -1.53
N TYR A 138 12.88 -9.42 -2.85
CA TYR A 138 11.91 -10.38 -3.36
C TYR A 138 12.11 -11.78 -2.76
N GLY A 139 11.00 -12.45 -2.42
CA GLY A 139 10.99 -13.77 -1.79
C GLY A 139 11.19 -13.75 -0.27
N LYS A 140 11.48 -12.59 0.33
CA LYS A 140 11.58 -12.47 1.78
C LYS A 140 10.21 -12.58 2.44
N LYS A 141 10.18 -13.25 3.58
CA LYS A 141 8.98 -13.41 4.39
C LYS A 141 8.80 -12.21 5.30
N MET A 142 7.57 -11.75 5.38
CA MET A 142 7.16 -10.65 6.24
C MET A 142 5.95 -11.04 7.07
N GLU A 143 5.69 -10.26 8.10
CA GLU A 143 4.45 -10.26 8.84
C GLU A 143 3.79 -8.90 8.70
N VAL A 144 2.49 -8.90 8.44
CA VAL A 144 1.65 -7.71 8.37
C VAL A 144 0.65 -7.79 9.51
N THR A 145 0.50 -6.70 10.27
CA THR A 145 -0.49 -6.60 11.34
C THR A 145 -1.33 -5.34 11.18
N ALA A 146 -2.62 -5.43 11.48
CA ALA A 146 -3.58 -4.33 11.36
C ALA A 146 -4.61 -4.37 12.50
N ASP A 147 -5.30 -3.26 12.73
CA ASP A 147 -6.55 -3.27 13.51
C ASP A 147 -7.61 -4.04 12.70
N SER A 148 -8.26 -5.03 13.31
CA SER A 148 -9.24 -5.91 12.65
C SER A 148 -10.48 -5.18 12.13
N ASN A 149 -10.76 -3.97 12.60
CA ASN A 149 -11.84 -3.12 12.08
C ASN A 149 -11.44 -2.42 10.77
N THR A 150 -10.14 -2.32 10.48
CA THR A 150 -9.58 -1.65 9.30
C THR A 150 -9.18 -2.67 8.23
N LEU A 151 -8.43 -3.70 8.61
CA LEU A 151 -8.02 -4.80 7.74
C LEU A 151 -8.14 -6.10 8.54
N GLU A 152 -8.92 -7.03 8.02
CA GLU A 152 -9.06 -8.36 8.59
C GLU A 152 -8.45 -9.40 7.65
N PHE A 153 -7.42 -10.09 8.15
CA PHE A 153 -6.80 -11.23 7.49
C PHE A 153 -7.39 -12.54 8.01
N SER A 154 -7.82 -13.41 7.08
CA SER A 154 -8.39 -14.72 7.39
C SER A 154 -7.86 -15.78 6.43
N LEU A 155 -7.69 -17.02 6.90
CA LEU A 155 -7.32 -18.17 6.07
C LEU A 155 -8.52 -18.74 5.31
#